data_AF-C3NBU3-F1
#
_entry.id   AF-C3NBU3-F1
#
_cell.length_a   1.000
_cell.length_b   1.000
_cell.length_c   1.000
_cell.angle_alpha   90.00
_cell.angle_beta   90.00
_cell.angle_gamma   90.00
#
_symmetry.space_group_name_H-M   'P 1'
#
loop_
_entity.id
_entity.type
_entity.pdbx_description
1 polymer ?
#
loop_
_entity_poly.entity_id
_entity_poly.type
_entity_poly.pdbx_seq_one_letter_code
_entity_poly.pdbx_strand_id
1 'polypeptide(L)'
;MSVYSGMKLVVSCMDRRLNSYLKKKYPDAIIIRNAGANVNSLLITFEKYKDRVDDVILLPHTDCGAMKVVYSSLKEGKKITSLVEEKLVSQFSSKKFSSLSELERLNMEIQKENLKRIFGDKVRTELIDVNKIEIPPSNEPYMAYVSKPSQLAELSSNIYHISAEDKEIWDSLDIAVYAMKINKIITPDEKTVEKIKAAYPSVIVSTTSF
;
A
#
# COMPACT_ATOMS: atom_id res chain seq x y z
N MET A 1 25.34 23.73 -3.93
CA MET A 1 24.35 22.62 -4.00
C MET A 1 23.96 22.30 -2.57
N SER A 2 22.67 22.39 -2.23
CA SER A 2 22.19 22.26 -0.84
C SER A 2 22.43 20.85 -0.32
N VAL A 3 23.44 20.73 0.53
CA VAL A 3 23.75 19.54 1.34
C VAL A 3 22.68 19.46 2.44
N TYR A 4 22.20 18.26 2.76
CA TYR A 4 21.03 17.94 3.60
C TYR A 4 19.68 17.93 2.86
N SER A 5 19.48 16.94 2.00
CA SER A 5 18.13 16.45 1.69
C SER A 5 17.60 15.77 2.96
N GLY A 6 16.59 16.36 3.60
CA GLY A 6 15.88 15.72 4.71
C GLY A 6 15.35 14.33 4.35
N MET A 7 15.13 13.48 5.36
CA MET A 7 14.63 12.12 5.15
C MET A 7 13.16 12.16 4.73
N LYS A 8 12.86 11.64 3.54
CA LYS A 8 11.51 11.59 2.97
C LYS A 8 10.84 10.25 3.27
N LEU A 9 9.58 10.31 3.66
CA LEU A 9 8.70 9.15 3.76
C LEU A 9 7.66 9.21 2.64
N VAL A 10 7.55 8.15 1.85
CA VAL A 10 6.49 8.03 0.84
C VAL A 10 5.52 6.95 1.28
N VAL A 11 4.25 7.31 1.36
CA VAL A 11 3.14 6.41 1.68
C VAL A 11 2.33 6.20 0.41
N SER A 12 2.25 4.97 -0.09
CA SER A 12 1.63 4.67 -1.39
C SER A 12 0.85 3.35 -1.37
N CYS A 13 0.06 3.09 -2.41
CA CYS A 13 -0.58 1.80 -2.59
C CYS A 13 0.44 0.71 -2.96
N MET A 14 0.17 -0.54 -2.59
CA MET A 14 0.94 -1.73 -2.98
C MET A 14 0.89 -2.05 -4.48
N ASP A 15 0.14 -1.28 -5.28
CA ASP A 15 -0.09 -1.53 -6.70
C ASP A 15 1.22 -1.63 -7.52
N ARG A 16 1.39 -2.76 -8.21
CA ARG A 16 2.55 -3.08 -9.04
C ARG A 16 2.91 -2.01 -10.08
N ARG A 17 1.92 -1.24 -10.54
CA ARG A 17 2.09 -0.20 -11.58
C ARG A 17 2.91 0.99 -11.07
N LEU A 18 3.00 1.18 -9.75
CA LEU A 18 3.70 2.30 -9.14
C LEU A 18 5.20 2.04 -8.96
N ASN A 19 5.69 0.81 -9.13
CA ASN A 19 7.07 0.43 -8.78
C ASN A 19 8.13 1.31 -9.46
N SER A 20 8.09 1.37 -10.80
CA SER A 20 9.05 2.17 -11.59
C SER A 20 8.93 3.66 -11.30
N TYR A 21 7.70 4.18 -11.23
CA TYR A 21 7.42 5.58 -10.94
C TYR A 21 8.01 6.02 -9.59
N LEU A 22 7.76 5.24 -8.53
CA LEU A 22 8.24 5.55 -7.19
C LEU A 22 9.77 5.49 -7.11
N LYS A 23 10.39 4.48 -7.74
CA LYS A 23 11.86 4.33 -7.77
C LYS A 23 12.52 5.53 -8.47
N LYS A 24 11.95 5.98 -9.58
CA LYS A 24 12.48 7.10 -10.37
C LYS A 24 12.27 8.46 -9.69
N LYS A 25 11.08 8.71 -9.12
CA LYS A 25 10.73 10.01 -8.54
C LYS A 25 11.25 10.18 -7.10
N TYR A 26 11.39 9.07 -6.35
CA TYR A 26 11.77 9.08 -4.93
C TYR A 26 12.83 8.00 -4.59
N PRO A 27 14.00 8.00 -5.26
CA PRO A 27 15.00 6.93 -5.13
C PRO A 27 15.53 6.76 -3.70
N ASP A 28 15.64 7.88 -2.95
CA ASP A 28 16.24 7.91 -1.61
C ASP A 28 15.21 7.86 -0.47
N ALA A 29 13.91 7.84 -0.78
CA ALA A 29 12.85 7.88 0.22
C ALA A 29 12.65 6.52 0.89
N ILE A 30 12.25 6.55 2.17
CA ILE A 30 11.69 5.37 2.84
C ILE A 30 10.28 5.18 2.30
N ILE A 31 9.99 3.97 1.83
CA ILE A 31 8.71 3.62 1.23
C ILE A 31 7.89 2.79 2.22
N ILE A 32 6.65 3.21 2.45
CA ILE A 32 5.62 2.44 3.17
C ILE A 32 4.47 2.19 2.20
N ARG A 33 4.05 0.94 2.06
CA ARG A 33 3.05 0.54 1.06
C ARG A 33 2.10 -0.51 1.59
N ASN A 34 0.82 -0.29 1.35
CA ASN A 34 -0.25 -1.24 1.68
C ASN A 34 -1.42 -1.07 0.70
N ALA A 35 -2.49 -1.84 0.86
CA ALA A 35 -3.67 -1.70 0.03
C ALA A 35 -4.33 -0.31 0.23
N GLY A 36 -4.38 0.48 -0.85
CA GLY A 36 -5.08 1.78 -0.86
C GLY A 36 -4.34 2.93 -0.18
N ALA A 37 -3.06 2.77 0.20
CA ALA A 37 -2.33 3.72 1.04
C ALA A 37 -3.06 4.00 2.37
N ASN A 38 -3.69 2.96 2.93
CA ASN A 38 -4.57 3.04 4.10
C ASN A 38 -3.79 3.30 5.39
N VAL A 39 -3.92 4.49 5.94
CA VAL A 39 -3.13 4.96 7.09
C VAL A 39 -3.56 4.26 8.37
N ASN A 40 -4.84 3.90 8.50
CA ASN A 40 -5.37 3.21 9.68
C ASN A 40 -4.75 1.83 9.91
N SER A 41 -4.23 1.19 8.87
CA SER A 41 -3.57 -0.10 8.96
C SER A 41 -2.08 -0.01 9.30
N LEU A 42 -1.51 1.19 9.44
CA LEU A 42 -0.06 1.43 9.45
C LEU A 42 0.43 2.23 10.68
N LEU A 43 -0.37 2.31 11.75
CA LEU A 43 -0.08 3.16 12.90
C LEU A 43 1.24 2.78 13.59
N ILE A 44 1.51 1.49 13.82
CA ILE A 44 2.76 1.00 14.43
C ILE A 44 3.94 1.37 13.53
N THR A 45 3.77 1.20 12.22
CA THR A 45 4.78 1.56 11.23
C THR A 45 5.07 3.06 11.32
N PHE A 46 4.06 3.93 11.31
CA PHE A 46 4.27 5.38 11.35
C PHE A 46 4.89 5.87 12.66
N GLU A 47 4.49 5.32 13.81
CA GLU A 47 5.08 5.68 15.10
C GLU A 47 6.61 5.46 15.13
N LYS A 48 7.12 4.46 14.40
CA LYS A 48 8.56 4.19 14.29
C LYS A 48 9.33 5.22 13.44
N TYR A 49 8.65 5.95 12.55
CA TYR A 49 9.26 6.90 11.62
C TYR A 49 8.94 8.37 11.91
N LYS A 50 7.92 8.67 12.74
CA LYS A 50 7.42 10.04 12.96
C LYS A 50 8.50 11.07 13.30
N ASP A 51 9.47 10.69 14.13
CA ASP A 51 10.55 11.57 14.59
C ASP A 51 11.81 11.52 13.72
N ARG A 52 11.78 10.74 12.63
CA ARG A 52 12.94 10.47 11.77
C ARG A 52 12.83 11.11 10.37
N VAL A 53 11.68 11.71 10.06
CA VAL A 53 11.34 12.17 8.71
C VAL A 53 11.01 13.65 8.69
N ASP A 54 11.45 14.33 7.64
CA ASP A 54 11.29 15.77 7.45
C ASP A 54 10.09 16.10 6.55
N ASP A 55 9.74 15.18 5.65
CA ASP A 55 8.69 15.36 4.64
C ASP A 55 7.97 14.03 4.40
N VAL A 56 6.64 14.07 4.36
CA VAL A 56 5.79 12.90 4.19
C VAL A 56 4.91 13.10 2.97
N ILE A 57 4.99 12.18 2.02
CA ILE A 57 4.34 12.28 0.72
C ILE A 57 3.35 11.13 0.59
N LEU A 58 2.06 11.44 0.63
CA LEU A 58 0.99 10.49 0.40
C LEU A 58 0.64 10.44 -1.09
N LEU A 59 0.72 9.25 -1.67
CA LEU A 59 0.55 9.00 -3.11
C LEU A 59 -0.49 7.90 -3.36
N PRO A 60 -1.79 8.16 -3.16
CA PRO A 60 -2.85 7.28 -3.64
C PRO A 60 -2.89 7.34 -5.17
N HIS A 61 -3.62 6.43 -5.80
CA HIS A 61 -3.69 6.39 -7.27
C HIS A 61 -5.10 6.07 -7.77
N THR A 62 -5.35 6.40 -9.04
CA THR A 62 -6.56 6.04 -9.77
C THR A 62 -6.57 4.56 -10.16
N ASP A 63 -7.76 4.02 -10.44
CA ASP A 63 -7.98 2.61 -10.76
C ASP A 63 -7.47 1.67 -9.65
N CYS A 64 -7.71 2.05 -8.39
CA CYS A 64 -7.19 1.37 -7.22
C CYS A 64 -7.97 0.09 -6.90
N GLY A 65 -7.27 -1.06 -6.86
CA GLY A 65 -7.86 -2.34 -6.48
C GLY A 65 -8.51 -2.32 -5.09
N ALA A 66 -7.90 -1.68 -4.11
CA ALA A 66 -8.46 -1.54 -2.77
C ALA A 66 -9.76 -0.71 -2.76
N MET A 67 -9.84 0.35 -3.55
CA MET A 67 -11.06 1.16 -3.67
C MET A 67 -12.16 0.42 -4.41
N LYS A 68 -11.82 -0.45 -5.38
CA LYS A 68 -12.80 -1.37 -5.98
C LYS A 68 -13.37 -2.34 -4.95
N VAL A 69 -12.55 -2.85 -4.03
CA VAL A 69 -13.01 -3.70 -2.91
C VAL A 69 -13.98 -2.94 -2.01
N VAL A 70 -13.63 -1.71 -1.59
CA VAL A 70 -14.51 -0.84 -0.79
C VAL A 70 -15.83 -0.57 -1.51
N TYR A 71 -15.76 -0.20 -2.80
CA TYR A 71 -16.93 0.08 -3.62
C TYR A 71 -17.85 -1.15 -3.71
N SER A 72 -17.29 -2.33 -4.04
CA SER A 72 -18.06 -3.57 -4.12
C SER A 72 -18.65 -4.00 -2.78
N SER A 73 -17.96 -3.80 -1.65
CA SER A 73 -18.54 -4.10 -0.34
C SER A 73 -19.74 -3.20 -0.05
N LEU A 74 -19.58 -1.87 -0.18
CA LEU A 74 -20.59 -0.89 0.24
C LEU A 74 -21.75 -0.70 -0.75
N LYS A 75 -21.52 -0.88 -2.06
CA LYS A 75 -22.54 -0.65 -3.10
C LYS A 75 -23.15 -1.94 -3.63
N GLU A 76 -22.40 -3.02 -3.65
CA GLU A 76 -22.83 -4.30 -4.23
C GLU A 76 -23.06 -5.38 -3.16
N GLY A 77 -22.72 -5.12 -1.89
CA GLY A 77 -22.89 -6.07 -0.79
C GLY A 77 -21.94 -7.27 -0.88
N LYS A 78 -20.82 -7.16 -1.62
CA LYS A 78 -19.84 -8.25 -1.71
C LYS A 78 -19.19 -8.48 -0.35
N LYS A 79 -19.23 -9.73 0.12
CA LYS A 79 -18.60 -10.14 1.37
C LYS A 79 -17.08 -10.04 1.25
N ILE A 80 -16.46 -9.55 2.32
CA ILE A 80 -15.01 -9.48 2.52
C ILE A 80 -14.65 -10.02 3.89
N THR A 81 -13.36 -10.18 4.18
CA THR A 81 -12.91 -10.61 5.51
C THR A 81 -13.19 -9.53 6.54
N SER A 82 -13.41 -9.93 7.79
CA SER A 82 -13.64 -9.00 8.91
C SER A 82 -12.48 -8.03 9.10
N LEU A 83 -11.25 -8.48 8.84
CA LEU A 83 -10.05 -7.65 8.93
C LEU A 83 -10.08 -6.50 7.91
N VAL A 84 -10.41 -6.80 6.64
CA VAL A 84 -10.52 -5.76 5.60
C VAL A 84 -11.71 -4.84 5.85
N GLU A 85 -12.82 -5.39 6.35
CA GLU A 85 -13.99 -4.58 6.75
C GLU A 85 -13.61 -3.57 7.84
N GLU A 86 -12.99 -4.04 8.93
CA GLU A 86 -12.58 -3.21 10.06
C GLU A 86 -11.55 -2.15 9.64
N LYS A 87 -10.48 -2.56 8.97
CA LYS A 87 -9.32 -1.70 8.71
C LYS A 87 -9.48 -0.78 7.52
N LEU A 88 -10.18 -1.22 6.47
CA LEU A 88 -10.26 -0.49 5.20
C LEU A 88 -11.67 0.02 4.90
N VAL A 89 -12.71 -0.81 4.99
CA VAL A 89 -14.05 -0.42 4.49
C VAL A 89 -14.81 0.49 5.45
N SER A 90 -14.74 0.20 6.74
CA SER A 90 -15.53 0.88 7.78
C SER A 90 -15.41 2.41 7.75
N GLN A 91 -14.22 2.94 7.42
CA GLN A 91 -13.96 4.38 7.33
C GLN A 91 -14.78 5.11 6.25
N PHE A 92 -15.33 4.36 5.28
CA PHE A 92 -16.15 4.89 4.18
C PHE A 92 -17.65 4.66 4.38
N SER A 93 -18.06 3.83 5.35
CA SER A 93 -19.45 3.38 5.54
C SER A 93 -20.47 4.52 5.70
N SER A 94 -20.08 5.61 6.36
CA SER A 94 -20.92 6.80 6.59
C SER A 94 -20.74 7.89 5.53
N LYS A 95 -19.88 7.68 4.53
CA LYS A 95 -19.53 8.69 3.54
C LYS A 95 -20.40 8.55 2.28
N LYS A 96 -20.69 9.68 1.65
CA LYS A 96 -21.42 9.72 0.38
C LYS A 96 -20.44 9.77 -0.79
N PHE A 97 -20.58 8.83 -1.70
CA PHE A 97 -19.91 8.79 -3.00
C PHE A 97 -20.79 8.02 -4.00
N SER A 98 -20.68 8.38 -5.28
CA SER A 98 -21.49 7.84 -6.38
C SER A 98 -20.66 7.05 -7.40
N SER A 99 -19.35 7.27 -7.44
CA SER A 99 -18.45 6.62 -8.40
C SER A 99 -17.14 6.18 -7.76
N LEU A 100 -16.41 5.29 -8.45
CA LEU A 100 -15.07 4.88 -8.03
C LEU A 100 -14.10 6.06 -7.97
N SER A 101 -14.18 7.00 -8.93
CA SER A 101 -13.31 8.18 -8.95
C SER A 101 -13.58 9.11 -7.76
N GLU A 102 -14.84 9.28 -7.36
CA GLU A 102 -15.17 10.02 -6.14
C GLU A 102 -14.64 9.33 -4.89
N LEU A 103 -14.75 8.00 -4.82
CA LEU A 103 -14.22 7.21 -3.71
C LEU A 103 -12.69 7.31 -3.61
N GLU A 104 -11.98 7.31 -4.73
CA GLU A 104 -10.50 7.46 -4.76
C GLU A 104 -10.05 8.84 -4.26
N ARG A 105 -10.77 9.91 -4.64
CA ARG A 105 -10.54 11.26 -4.10
C ARG A 105 -10.85 11.34 -2.62
N LEU A 106 -11.98 10.74 -2.20
CA LEU A 106 -12.36 10.67 -0.80
C LEU A 106 -11.31 9.91 0.04
N ASN A 107 -10.76 8.81 -0.49
CA ASN A 107 -9.67 8.09 0.16
C ASN A 107 -8.45 8.99 0.33
N MET A 108 -8.03 9.73 -0.71
CA MET A 108 -6.91 10.67 -0.57
C MET A 108 -7.11 11.67 0.56
N GLU A 109 -8.29 12.30 0.65
CA GLU A 109 -8.55 13.27 1.72
C GLU A 109 -8.59 12.63 3.12
N ILE A 110 -9.23 11.47 3.27
CA ILE A 110 -9.27 10.74 4.55
C ILE A 110 -7.85 10.35 4.99
N GLN A 111 -7.05 9.76 4.10
CA GLN A 111 -5.69 9.34 4.43
C GLN A 111 -4.77 10.53 4.70
N LYS A 112 -4.96 11.65 3.98
CA LYS A 112 -4.26 12.91 4.26
C LYS A 112 -4.53 13.42 5.67
N GLU A 113 -5.80 13.48 6.07
CA GLU A 113 -6.18 13.91 7.41
C GLU A 113 -5.58 12.97 8.47
N ASN A 114 -5.64 11.66 8.25
CA ASN A 114 -5.06 10.68 9.16
C ASN A 114 -3.54 10.86 9.30
N LEU A 115 -2.81 11.06 8.20
CA LEU A 115 -1.36 11.33 8.26
C LEU A 115 -1.06 12.68 8.92
N LYS A 116 -1.85 13.72 8.67
CA LYS A 116 -1.66 15.03 9.31
C LYS A 116 -1.79 14.96 10.83
N ARG A 117 -2.64 14.08 11.36
CA ARG A 117 -2.72 13.85 12.82
C ARG A 117 -1.43 13.24 13.40
N ILE A 118 -0.63 12.56 12.58
CA ILE A 118 0.61 11.89 13.01
C ILE A 118 1.84 12.78 12.76
N PHE A 119 1.94 13.37 11.56
CA PHE A 119 3.13 14.07 11.07
C PHE A 119 2.97 15.59 10.96
N GLY A 120 1.78 16.13 11.24
CA GLY A 120 1.49 17.56 11.15
C GLY A 120 1.59 18.11 9.72
N ASP A 121 2.15 19.30 9.59
CA ASP A 121 2.25 20.03 8.31
C ASP A 121 3.30 19.49 7.34
N LYS A 122 4.05 18.45 7.74
CA LYS A 122 5.02 17.75 6.88
C LYS A 122 4.34 16.96 5.75
N VAL A 123 3.01 16.80 5.80
CA VAL A 123 2.25 15.95 4.87
C VAL A 123 1.85 16.69 3.61
N ARG A 124 2.31 16.17 2.47
CA ARG A 124 1.90 16.58 1.12
C ARG A 124 1.25 15.40 0.41
N THR A 125 0.33 15.69 -0.52
CA THR A 125 -0.50 14.67 -1.16
C THR A 125 -0.64 14.89 -2.65
N GLU A 126 -0.58 13.82 -3.43
CA GLU A 126 -0.79 13.84 -4.88
C GLU A 126 -1.55 12.56 -5.28
N LEU A 127 -2.68 12.70 -5.99
CA LEU A 127 -3.37 11.57 -6.58
C LEU A 127 -2.71 11.21 -7.91
N ILE A 128 -2.07 10.04 -7.97
CA ILE A 128 -1.41 9.56 -9.19
C ILE A 128 -2.46 9.04 -10.18
N ASP A 129 -2.41 9.54 -11.42
CA ASP A 129 -3.16 8.94 -12.52
C ASP A 129 -2.33 7.81 -13.16
N VAL A 130 -2.74 6.56 -12.93
CA VAL A 130 -1.98 5.40 -13.42
C VAL A 130 -1.92 5.30 -14.95
N ASN A 131 -2.80 6.00 -15.67
CA ASN A 131 -2.77 6.03 -17.14
C ASN A 131 -1.74 7.03 -17.69
N LYS A 132 -1.15 7.86 -16.83
CA LYS A 132 -0.17 8.90 -17.20
C LYS A 132 1.27 8.55 -16.79
N ILE A 133 1.47 7.40 -16.16
CA ILE A 133 2.80 6.94 -15.73
C ILE A 133 3.29 5.82 -16.64
N GLU A 134 4.61 5.71 -16.76
CA GLU A 134 5.26 4.62 -17.48
C GLU A 134 5.18 3.34 -16.64
N ILE A 135 4.58 2.30 -17.21
CA ILE A 135 4.46 0.97 -16.59
C ILE A 135 5.23 0.00 -17.48
N PRO A 136 6.41 -0.50 -17.04
CA PRO A 136 7.15 -1.50 -17.80
C PRO A 136 6.28 -2.74 -18.08
N PRO A 137 6.35 -3.34 -19.27
CA PRO A 137 5.62 -4.58 -19.54
C PRO A 137 6.19 -5.74 -18.70
N SER A 138 5.33 -6.68 -18.33
CA SER A 138 5.74 -7.95 -17.73
C SER A 138 4.77 -9.05 -18.16
N ASN A 139 5.33 -10.20 -18.53
CA ASN A 139 4.58 -11.41 -18.88
C ASN A 139 4.55 -12.43 -17.74
N GLU A 140 5.17 -12.10 -16.61
CA GLU A 140 5.23 -12.97 -15.44
C GLU A 140 3.92 -12.95 -14.66
N PRO A 141 3.54 -14.07 -14.01
CA PRO A 141 2.41 -14.10 -13.09
C PRO A 141 2.54 -13.05 -11.99
N TYR A 142 1.39 -12.55 -11.54
CA TYR A 142 1.36 -11.60 -10.43
C TYR A 142 1.74 -12.26 -9.12
N MET A 143 2.53 -11.53 -8.32
CA MET A 143 2.95 -11.96 -6.99
C MET A 143 2.98 -10.77 -6.04
N ALA A 144 3.05 -11.03 -4.73
CA ALA A 144 3.26 -10.00 -3.72
C ALA A 144 4.65 -10.12 -3.11
N TYR A 145 5.31 -9.00 -2.90
CA TYR A 145 6.54 -8.88 -2.12
C TYR A 145 6.22 -8.16 -0.81
N VAL A 146 6.52 -8.81 0.32
CA VAL A 146 6.37 -8.26 1.66
C VAL A 146 7.75 -7.93 2.21
N SER A 147 7.90 -6.73 2.77
CA SER A 147 9.17 -6.23 3.29
C SER A 147 8.95 -5.25 4.45
N LYS A 148 10.03 -4.95 5.17
CA LYS A 148 10.07 -3.79 6.06
C LYS A 148 10.16 -2.49 5.25
N PRO A 149 9.77 -1.34 5.82
CA PRO A 149 10.00 -0.05 5.18
C PRO A 149 11.48 0.21 4.94
N SER A 150 11.82 0.51 3.69
CA SER A 150 13.16 0.77 3.21
C SER A 150 13.11 1.63 1.95
N GLN A 151 14.26 1.95 1.37
CA GLN A 151 14.30 2.40 -0.02
C GLN A 151 13.71 1.32 -0.94
N LEU A 152 13.08 1.74 -2.03
CA LEU A 152 12.44 0.81 -2.96
C LEU A 152 13.52 0.01 -3.70
N ALA A 153 13.41 -1.31 -3.64
CA ALA A 153 14.15 -2.23 -4.51
C ALA A 153 13.70 -2.06 -5.98
N GLU A 154 14.49 -2.55 -6.92
CA GLU A 154 14.06 -2.62 -8.32
C GLU A 154 13.04 -3.76 -8.48
N LEU A 155 11.76 -3.40 -8.41
CA LEU A 155 10.66 -4.36 -8.52
C LEU A 155 10.05 -4.30 -9.92
N SER A 156 9.88 -5.47 -10.53
CA SER A 156 9.18 -5.63 -11.79
C SER A 156 7.69 -5.27 -11.67
N SER A 157 7.06 -4.97 -12.80
CA SER A 157 5.67 -4.51 -12.84
C SER A 157 4.63 -5.60 -12.60
N ASN A 158 5.01 -6.86 -12.33
CA ASN A 158 4.11 -7.93 -11.89
C ASN A 158 4.08 -8.10 -10.36
N ILE A 159 4.91 -7.38 -9.61
CA ILE A 159 5.04 -7.50 -8.16
C ILE A 159 4.25 -6.41 -7.44
N TYR A 160 3.26 -6.80 -6.66
CA TYR A 160 2.63 -5.92 -5.67
C TYR A 160 3.52 -5.81 -4.44
N HIS A 161 3.77 -4.61 -3.93
CA HIS A 161 4.72 -4.41 -2.84
C HIS A 161 4.03 -3.95 -1.57
N ILE A 162 4.06 -4.79 -0.54
CA ILE A 162 3.60 -4.47 0.81
C ILE A 162 4.85 -4.17 1.65
N SER A 163 4.92 -2.96 2.20
CA SER A 163 6.05 -2.48 2.97
C SER A 163 5.55 -1.85 4.26
N ALA A 164 5.64 -2.60 5.36
CA ALA A 164 5.12 -2.24 6.67
C ALA A 164 5.79 -3.08 7.78
N GLU A 165 5.49 -2.79 9.04
CA GLU A 165 5.85 -3.68 10.15
C GLU A 165 4.98 -4.96 10.14
N ASP A 166 5.48 -6.08 10.67
CA ASP A 166 4.91 -7.43 10.42
C ASP A 166 3.48 -7.61 10.98
N LYS A 167 3.07 -6.76 11.92
CA LYS A 167 1.73 -6.78 12.50
C LYS A 167 0.70 -6.09 11.61
N GLU A 168 1.13 -5.41 10.55
CA GLU A 168 0.35 -4.46 9.76
C GLU A 168 0.30 -4.80 8.26
N ILE A 169 0.70 -6.02 7.90
CA ILE A 169 0.68 -6.50 6.50
C ILE A 169 -0.62 -7.23 6.11
N TRP A 170 -1.43 -7.62 7.10
CA TRP A 170 -2.43 -8.69 6.97
C TRP A 170 -3.68 -8.29 6.17
N ASP A 171 -4.18 -7.07 6.33
CA ASP A 171 -5.33 -6.58 5.53
C ASP A 171 -4.97 -6.47 4.04
N SER A 172 -3.74 -6.07 3.76
CA SER A 172 -3.20 -6.00 2.41
C SER A 172 -2.99 -7.38 1.80
N LEU A 173 -2.52 -8.33 2.60
CA LEU A 173 -2.42 -9.74 2.20
C LEU A 173 -3.79 -10.37 1.96
N ASP A 174 -4.81 -10.09 2.78
CA ASP A 174 -6.18 -10.54 2.55
C ASP A 174 -6.72 -10.05 1.21
N ILE A 175 -6.49 -8.77 0.88
CA ILE A 175 -6.88 -8.21 -0.42
C ILE A 175 -6.10 -8.90 -1.56
N ALA A 176 -4.79 -9.05 -1.42
CA ALA A 176 -3.95 -9.68 -2.43
C ALA A 176 -4.40 -11.13 -2.69
N VAL A 177 -4.58 -11.93 -1.64
CA VAL A 177 -4.91 -13.36 -1.75
C VAL A 177 -6.37 -13.56 -2.17
N TYR A 178 -7.33 -12.93 -1.48
CA TYR A 178 -8.73 -13.25 -1.68
C TYR A 178 -9.41 -12.45 -2.78
N ALA A 179 -9.10 -11.15 -2.91
CA ALA A 179 -9.70 -10.30 -3.94
C ALA A 179 -8.93 -10.36 -5.26
N MET A 180 -7.59 -10.31 -5.19
CA MET A 180 -6.73 -10.27 -6.38
C MET A 180 -6.22 -11.64 -6.83
N LYS A 181 -6.48 -12.70 -6.05
CA LYS A 181 -6.10 -14.08 -6.36
C LYS A 181 -4.59 -14.28 -6.52
N ILE A 182 -3.79 -13.50 -5.78
CA ILE A 182 -2.35 -13.70 -5.69
C ILE A 182 -2.06 -15.00 -4.94
N ASN A 183 -1.34 -15.91 -5.60
CA ASN A 183 -1.00 -17.23 -5.06
C ASN A 183 0.51 -17.40 -4.80
N LYS A 184 1.30 -16.34 -4.99
CA LYS A 184 2.73 -16.31 -4.68
C LYS A 184 3.08 -15.08 -3.87
N ILE A 185 3.70 -15.31 -2.71
CA ILE A 185 4.22 -14.25 -1.83
C ILE A 185 5.72 -14.46 -1.63
N ILE A 186 6.47 -13.38 -1.70
CA ILE A 186 7.91 -13.33 -1.46
C ILE A 186 8.16 -12.44 -0.24
N THR A 187 9.04 -12.86 0.66
CA THR A 187 9.50 -12.02 1.78
C THR A 187 10.91 -12.43 2.18
N PRO A 188 11.79 -11.50 2.63
CA PRO A 188 13.10 -11.87 3.13
C PRO A 188 13.07 -12.36 4.59
N ASP A 189 11.96 -12.19 5.32
CA ASP A 189 11.86 -12.55 6.73
C ASP A 189 11.27 -13.95 6.94
N GLU A 190 12.11 -14.90 7.36
CA GLU A 190 11.74 -16.28 7.67
C GLU A 190 10.62 -16.40 8.71
N LYS A 191 10.58 -15.52 9.72
CA LYS A 191 9.52 -15.56 10.73
C LYS A 191 8.17 -15.16 10.14
N THR A 192 8.18 -14.23 9.19
CA THR A 192 6.99 -13.83 8.45
C THR A 192 6.55 -14.91 7.47
N VAL A 193 7.48 -15.66 6.85
CA VAL A 193 7.14 -16.80 5.99
C VAL A 193 6.23 -17.81 6.70
N GLU A 194 6.62 -18.26 7.89
CA GLU A 194 5.87 -19.30 8.60
C GLU A 194 4.47 -18.82 9.00
N LYS A 195 4.34 -17.54 9.38
CA LYS A 195 3.03 -16.93 9.67
C LYS A 195 2.15 -16.85 8.41
N ILE A 196 2.71 -16.46 7.27
CA ILE A 196 1.97 -16.37 6.01
C ILE A 196 1.52 -17.75 5.56
N LYS A 197 2.37 -18.78 5.62
CA LYS A 197 1.99 -20.17 5.31
C LYS A 197 0.85 -20.67 6.19
N ALA A 198 0.91 -20.36 7.50
CA ALA A 198 -0.14 -20.73 8.43
C ALA A 198 -1.48 -20.01 8.13
N ALA A 199 -1.43 -18.73 7.79
CA ALA A 199 -2.62 -17.93 7.48
C ALA A 199 -3.23 -18.25 6.09
N TYR A 200 -2.38 -18.56 5.10
CA TYR A 200 -2.77 -18.79 3.71
C TYR A 200 -2.18 -20.10 3.15
N PRO A 201 -2.69 -21.28 3.56
CA PRO A 201 -2.10 -22.58 3.19
C PRO A 201 -2.04 -22.88 1.69
N SER A 202 -2.88 -22.21 0.87
CA SER A 202 -2.92 -22.36 -0.58
C SER A 202 -1.92 -21.47 -1.33
N VAL A 203 -1.17 -20.63 -0.62
CA VAL A 203 -0.25 -19.65 -1.21
C VAL A 203 1.18 -20.18 -1.14
N ILE A 204 1.89 -20.09 -2.26
CA ILE A 204 3.31 -20.40 -2.33
C ILE A 204 4.08 -19.24 -1.70
N VAL A 205 4.87 -19.52 -0.66
CA VAL A 205 5.69 -18.52 0.03
C VAL A 205 7.16 -18.84 -0.15
N SER A 206 7.95 -17.89 -0.64
CA SER A 206 9.40 -18.05 -0.85
C SER A 206 10.22 -16.97 -0.16
N THR A 207 11.38 -17.37 0.36
CA THR A 207 12.39 -16.48 0.94
C THR A 207 13.29 -15.89 -0.14
N THR A 208 13.16 -14.60 -0.44
CA THR A 208 14.05 -13.88 -1.37
C THR A 208 14.06 -12.39 -1.02
N SER A 209 15.19 -11.73 -1.26
CA SER A 209 15.32 -10.27 -1.19
C SER A 209 15.52 -9.69 -2.59
N PHE A 210 15.03 -8.47 -2.80
CA PHE A 210 15.22 -7.67 -4.00
C PHE A 210 16.02 -6.42 -3.65
#